data_AF-A0A914Z4K4-F1
#
_entry.id   AF-A0A914Z4K4-F1
#
_cell.length_a   1.000
_cell.length_b   1.000
_cell.length_c   1.000
_cell.angle_alpha   90.00
_cell.angle_beta   90.00
_cell.angle_gamma   90.00
#
_symmetry.space_group_name_H-M   'P 1'
#
loop_
_entity.id
_entity.type
_entity.pdbx_description
1 polymer ?
#
loop_
_entity_poly.entity_id
_entity_poly.type
_entity_poly.pdbx_seq_one_letter_code
_entity_poly.pdbx_strand_id
1 'polypeptide(L)'
;MVESIVSLTHEAFGQRALVVEIMAEGMRNPQVAAMLKNKHMTITEFVAQRMRDAQQKGEISPDINTAMTSRLLLDLTYGVLADIEAEDLAREASFAQGLRAMIGGILTAS
;
A
#
# COMPACT_ATOMS: atom_id res chain seq x y z
N MET A 1 -4.10 -6.89 5.59
CA MET A 1 -3.73 -5.72 4.75
C MET A 1 -4.55 -4.49 5.10
N VAL A 2 -5.89 -4.54 5.08
CA VAL A 2 -6.74 -3.40 5.50
C VAL A 2 -6.37 -2.91 6.90
N GLU A 3 -6.25 -3.83 7.87
CA GLU A 3 -5.82 -3.49 9.23
C GLU A 3 -4.42 -2.86 9.28
N SER A 4 -3.51 -3.27 8.40
CA SER A 4 -2.17 -2.68 8.31
C SER A 4 -2.23 -1.23 7.81
N ILE A 5 -3.08 -0.94 6.82
CA ILE A 5 -3.31 0.43 6.31
C ILE A 5 -3.98 1.30 7.37
N VAL A 6 -4.95 0.76 8.11
CA VAL A 6 -5.57 1.48 9.24
C VAL A 6 -4.56 1.71 10.37
N SER A 7 -3.69 0.75 10.67
CA SER A 7 -2.65 0.94 11.69
C SER A 7 -1.65 2.03 11.31
N LEU A 8 -1.36 2.20 10.01
CA LEU A 8 -0.45 3.24 9.51
C LEU A 8 -0.98 4.66 9.80
N THR A 9 -2.29 4.87 9.85
CA THR A 9 -2.86 6.18 10.18
C THR A 9 -2.58 6.60 11.61
N HIS A 10 -2.30 5.64 12.50
CA HIS A 10 -2.00 5.85 13.92
C HIS A 10 -0.49 5.94 14.21
N GLU A 11 0.37 5.79 13.20
CA GLU A 11 1.80 6.03 13.36
C GLU A 11 2.07 7.51 13.65
N ALA A 12 3.20 7.80 14.33
CA ALA A 12 3.58 9.15 14.68
C ALA A 12 3.57 10.07 13.44
N PHE A 13 2.85 11.18 13.52
CA PHE A 13 2.70 12.12 12.39
C PHE A 13 4.05 12.56 11.80
N GLY A 14 5.05 12.82 12.66
CA GLY A 14 6.40 13.19 12.22
C GLY A 14 7.11 12.10 11.38
N GLN A 15 6.86 10.82 11.68
CA GLN A 15 7.38 9.70 10.89
C GLN A 15 6.69 9.66 9.52
N ARG A 16 5.36 9.82 9.48
CA ARG A 16 4.59 9.85 8.23
C ARG A 16 5.01 11.04 7.34
N ALA A 17 5.14 12.22 7.93
CA ALA A 17 5.59 13.42 7.23
C ALA A 17 6.99 13.24 6.61
N LEU A 18 7.91 12.61 7.33
CA LEU A 18 9.26 12.33 6.80
C LEU A 18 9.22 11.38 5.60
N VAL A 19 8.35 10.36 5.62
CA VAL A 19 8.18 9.46 4.47
C VAL A 19 7.71 10.23 3.23
N VAL A 20 6.72 11.12 3.40
CA VAL A 20 6.21 11.96 2.30
C VAL A 20 7.29 12.92 1.79
N GLU A 21 8.07 13.53 2.67
CA GLU A 21 9.18 14.40 2.26
C GLU A 21 10.23 13.65 1.45
N ILE A 22 10.61 12.44 1.87
CA ILE A 22 11.55 11.60 1.10
C ILE A 22 10.97 11.24 -0.27
N MET A 23 9.67 10.95 -0.34
CA MET A 23 8.99 10.68 -1.62
C MET A 23 9.02 11.92 -2.53
N ALA A 24 8.74 13.10 -2.00
CA ALA A 24 8.81 14.35 -2.73
C ALA A 24 10.24 14.67 -3.20
N GLU A 25 11.24 14.46 -2.34
CA GLU A 25 12.65 14.60 -2.67
C GLU A 25 13.07 13.62 -3.78
N GLY A 26 12.59 12.38 -3.74
CA GLY A 26 12.85 11.39 -4.79
C GLY A 26 12.37 11.80 -6.19
N MET A 27 11.38 12.69 -6.29
CA MET A 27 10.91 13.21 -7.58
C MET A 27 11.86 14.26 -8.19
N ARG A 28 12.74 14.85 -7.38
CA ARG A 28 13.69 15.91 -7.78
C ARG A 28 15.16 15.53 -7.59
N ASN A 29 15.45 14.42 -6.90
CA ASN A 29 16.79 13.94 -6.60
C ASN A 29 16.97 12.48 -7.04
N PRO A 30 17.80 12.21 -8.06
CA PRO A 30 17.94 10.88 -8.64
C PRO A 30 18.59 9.86 -7.69
N GLN A 31 19.38 10.31 -6.71
CA GLN A 31 19.97 9.41 -5.72
C GLN A 31 18.89 8.89 -4.77
N VAL A 32 17.99 9.79 -4.32
CA VAL A 32 16.84 9.42 -3.49
C VAL A 32 15.84 8.58 -4.29
N ALA A 33 15.62 8.90 -5.57
CA ALA A 33 14.81 8.10 -6.48
C ALA A 33 15.29 6.65 -6.57
N ALA A 34 16.61 6.43 -6.68
CA ALA A 34 17.19 5.09 -6.74
C ALA A 34 16.98 4.33 -5.42
N MET A 35 17.13 5.00 -4.28
CA MET A 35 16.86 4.41 -2.97
C MET A 35 15.38 4.00 -2.83
N LEU A 36 14.45 4.89 -3.21
CA LEU A 36 13.01 4.59 -3.22
C LEU A 36 12.64 3.45 -4.17
N LYS A 37 13.24 3.41 -5.37
CA LYS A 37 13.04 2.32 -6.33
C LYS A 37 13.41 0.97 -5.71
N ASN A 38 14.57 0.88 -5.06
CA ASN A 38 15.01 -0.34 -4.38
C ASN A 38 14.06 -0.71 -3.23
N LYS A 39 13.70 0.25 -2.38
CA LYS A 39 12.74 0.04 -1.28
C LYS A 39 11.40 -0.49 -1.80
N HIS A 40 10.81 0.17 -2.79
CA HIS A 40 9.51 -0.21 -3.34
C HIS A 40 9.56 -1.59 -3.98
N MET A 41 10.61 -1.90 -4.74
CA MET A 41 10.81 -3.21 -5.35
C MET A 41 10.81 -4.31 -4.29
N THR A 42 11.66 -4.20 -3.26
CA THR A 42 11.75 -5.19 -2.19
C THR A 42 10.42 -5.40 -1.44
N ILE A 43 9.69 -4.32 -1.14
CA ILE A 43 8.37 -4.43 -0.50
C ILE A 43 7.39 -5.15 -1.42
N THR A 44 7.31 -4.74 -2.68
CA THR A 44 6.36 -5.34 -3.63
C THR A 44 6.66 -6.80 -3.95
N GLU A 45 7.94 -7.22 -3.95
CA GLU A 45 8.32 -8.62 -4.11
C GLU A 45 7.80 -9.49 -2.95
N PHE A 46 7.91 -8.98 -1.71
CA PHE A 46 7.41 -9.67 -0.54
C PHE A 46 5.89 -9.79 -0.55
N VAL A 47 5.18 -8.71 -0.91
CA VAL A 47 3.71 -8.70 -1.04
C VAL A 47 3.27 -9.63 -2.17
N ALA A 48 3.91 -9.59 -3.33
CA ALA A 48 3.58 -10.45 -4.46
C ALA A 48 3.79 -11.93 -4.14
N GLN A 49 4.80 -12.26 -3.33
CA GLN A 49 4.98 -13.63 -2.86
C GLN A 49 3.81 -14.09 -1.97
N ARG A 50 3.34 -13.24 -1.05
CA ARG A 50 2.16 -13.56 -0.23
C ARG A 50 0.89 -13.72 -1.07
N MET A 51 0.75 -12.92 -2.14
CA MET A 51 -0.34 -13.09 -3.10
C MET A 51 -0.27 -14.43 -3.81
N ARG A 52 0.91 -14.84 -4.31
CA ARG A 52 1.07 -16.15 -4.95
C ARG A 52 0.72 -17.30 -4.01
N ASP A 53 1.12 -17.22 -2.73
CA ASP A 53 0.73 -18.21 -1.73
C ASP A 53 -0.80 -18.25 -1.55
N ALA A 54 -1.48 -17.11 -1.56
CA ALA A 54 -2.93 -17.00 -1.46
C ALA A 54 -3.64 -17.51 -2.74
N GLN A 55 -3.06 -17.31 -3.93
CA GLN A 55 -3.55 -17.89 -5.20
C GLN A 55 -3.54 -19.43 -5.13
N GLN A 56 -2.46 -20.02 -4.62
CA GLN A 56 -2.34 -21.48 -4.47
C GLN A 56 -3.40 -22.07 -3.52
N LYS A 57 -3.88 -21.28 -2.55
CA LYS A 57 -4.95 -21.67 -1.63
C LYS A 57 -6.35 -21.36 -2.15
N GLY A 58 -6.47 -20.71 -3.31
CA GLY A 58 -7.76 -20.26 -3.86
C GLY A 58 -8.39 -19.08 -3.12
N GLU A 59 -7.62 -18.33 -2.34
CA GLU A 59 -8.10 -17.18 -1.57
C GLU A 59 -8.21 -15.90 -2.42
N ILE A 60 -7.40 -15.79 -3.48
CA ILE A 60 -7.43 -14.67 -4.44
C ILE A 60 -7.40 -15.22 -5.88
N SER A 61 -7.87 -14.43 -6.85
CA SER A 61 -7.99 -14.84 -8.25
C SER A 61 -6.63 -15.29 -8.84
N PRO A 62 -6.57 -16.42 -9.57
CA PRO A 62 -5.33 -16.89 -10.18
C PRO A 62 -4.85 -16.00 -11.34
N ASP A 63 -5.75 -15.19 -11.91
CA ASP A 63 -5.50 -14.43 -13.14
C ASP A 63 -4.92 -13.03 -12.89
N ILE A 64 -4.83 -12.60 -11.63
CA ILE A 64 -4.27 -11.28 -11.31
C ILE A 64 -2.76 -11.22 -11.52
N ASN A 65 -2.29 -10.10 -12.06
CA ASN A 65 -0.86 -9.80 -12.13
C ASN A 65 -0.34 -9.39 -10.75
N THR A 66 0.16 -10.36 -9.97
CA THR A 66 0.62 -10.13 -8.58
C THR A 66 1.67 -9.03 -8.45
N ALA A 67 2.54 -8.82 -9.43
CA ALA A 67 3.56 -7.77 -9.39
C ALA A 67 2.91 -6.38 -9.52
N MET A 68 2.03 -6.19 -10.51
CA MET A 68 1.32 -4.93 -10.71
C MET A 68 0.35 -4.63 -9.56
N THR A 69 -0.42 -5.64 -9.12
CA THR A 69 -1.36 -5.50 -8.01
C THR A 69 -0.63 -5.12 -6.72
N SER A 70 0.53 -5.73 -6.43
CA SER A 70 1.37 -5.35 -5.29
C SER A 70 1.83 -3.90 -5.35
N ARG A 71 2.17 -3.41 -6.55
CA ARG A 71 2.57 -2.02 -6.72
C ARG A 71 1.40 -1.06 -6.47
N LEU A 72 0.23 -1.33 -7.04
CA LEU A 72 -0.96 -0.50 -6.84
C LEU A 72 -1.40 -0.46 -5.36
N LEU A 73 -1.25 -1.57 -4.64
CA LEU A 73 -1.54 -1.62 -3.21
C LEU A 73 -0.52 -0.86 -2.37
N LEU A 74 0.75 -0.87 -2.78
CA LEU A 74 1.77 -0.02 -2.15
C LEU A 74 1.47 1.47 -2.40
N ASP A 75 1.04 1.83 -3.61
CA ASP A 75 0.66 3.20 -3.95
C ASP A 75 -0.58 3.65 -3.14
N LEU A 76 -1.60 2.78 -2.99
CA LEU A 76 -2.75 3.02 -2.09
C LEU A 76 -2.29 3.26 -0.64
N THR A 77 -1.35 2.44 -0.16
CA THR A 77 -0.82 2.54 1.21
C THR A 77 -0.14 3.90 1.42
N TYR A 78 0.70 4.34 0.48
CA TYR A 78 1.34 5.65 0.57
C TYR A 78 0.36 6.82 0.38
N GLY A 79 -0.68 6.65 -0.43
CA GLY A 79 -1.75 7.64 -0.56
C GLY A 79 -2.45 7.90 0.77
N VAL A 80 -2.84 6.83 1.49
CA VAL A 80 -3.41 6.94 2.84
C VAL A 80 -2.41 7.53 3.83
N LEU A 81 -1.13 7.13 3.76
CA LEU A 81 -0.09 7.66 4.64
C LEU A 81 0.08 9.18 4.49
N ALA A 82 0.02 9.67 3.25
CA ALA A 82 0.22 11.07 2.89
C ALA A 82 -1.00 11.96 3.19
N ASP A 83 -2.18 11.37 3.38
CA ASP A 83 -3.38 12.11 3.73
C ASP A 83 -3.34 12.56 5.20
N ILE A 84 -3.39 13.88 5.40
CA ILE A 84 -3.32 14.53 6.71
C ILE A 84 -4.54 14.16 7.56
N GLU A 85 -5.69 13.92 6.93
CA GLU A 85 -6.97 13.60 7.58
C GLU A 85 -7.17 12.09 7.77
N ALA A 86 -6.21 11.26 7.34
CA ALA A 86 -6.34 9.79 7.36
C ALA A 86 -6.63 9.22 8.75
N GLU A 87 -6.11 9.84 9.83
CA GLU A 87 -6.38 9.39 11.20
C GLU A 87 -7.84 9.61 11.59
N ASP A 88 -8.43 10.75 11.19
CA ASP A 88 -9.83 11.05 11.47
C ASP A 88 -10.74 10.17 10.62
N LEU A 89 -10.43 10.02 9.34
CA LEU A 89 -11.17 9.12 8.43
C LEU A 89 -11.15 7.66 8.93
N ALA A 90 -10.02 7.19 9.46
CA ALA A 90 -9.89 5.82 9.96
C ALA A 90 -10.79 5.49 11.17
N ARG A 91 -11.34 6.51 11.85
CA ARG A 91 -12.31 6.31 12.95
C ARG A 91 -13.68 5.89 12.43
N GLU A 92 -13.98 6.18 11.17
CA GLU A 92 -15.23 5.76 10.55
C GLU A 92 -15.17 4.32 10.07
N ALA A 93 -16.20 3.52 10.38
CA ALA A 93 -16.30 2.15 9.88
C ALA A 93 -16.33 2.08 8.34
N SER A 94 -16.82 3.14 7.70
CA SER A 94 -16.87 3.34 6.25
C SER A 94 -15.48 3.29 5.61
N PHE A 95 -14.44 3.79 6.28
CA PHE A 95 -13.07 3.81 5.76
C PHE A 95 -12.51 2.40 5.60
N ALA A 96 -12.59 1.58 6.65
CA ALA A 96 -12.15 0.18 6.59
C ALA A 96 -13.01 -0.65 5.62
N GLN A 97 -14.29 -0.34 5.49
CA GLN A 97 -15.18 -0.98 4.50
C GLN A 97 -14.79 -0.60 3.06
N GLY A 98 -14.49 0.68 2.79
CA GLY A 98 -14.02 1.16 1.50
C GLY A 98 -12.71 0.50 1.09
N LEU A 99 -11.72 0.45 2.00
CA LEU A 99 -10.47 -0.25 1.78
C LEU A 99 -10.69 -1.74 1.47
N ARG A 100 -11.58 -2.42 2.21
CA ARG A 100 -11.95 -3.82 1.93
C ARG A 100 -12.54 -3.99 0.54
N ALA A 101 -13.43 -3.08 0.11
CA ALA A 101 -14.05 -3.14 -1.20
C ALA A 101 -13.02 -2.92 -2.33
N MET A 102 -12.14 -1.92 -2.19
CA MET A 102 -11.09 -1.64 -3.17
C MET A 102 -10.08 -2.80 -3.29
N ILE A 103 -9.58 -3.28 -2.14
CA ILE A 103 -8.61 -4.37 -2.07
C ILE A 103 -9.24 -5.70 -2.51
N GLY A 104 -10.47 -5.98 -2.10
CA GLY A 104 -11.20 -7.16 -2.55
C GLY A 104 -11.39 -7.13 -4.06
N GLY A 105 -11.86 -6.01 -4.60
CA GLY A 105 -12.07 -5.82 -6.03
C GLY A 105 -10.82 -6.09 -6.87
N ILE A 106 -9.65 -5.56 -6.47
CA ILE A 106 -8.40 -5.78 -7.23
C ILE A 106 -7.85 -7.22 -7.08
N LEU A 107 -8.17 -7.92 -5.99
CA LEU A 107 -7.69 -9.28 -5.73
C LEU A 107 -8.62 -10.37 -6.29
N THR A 108 -9.89 -10.05 -6.53
CA THR A 108 -10.89 -10.99 -7.05
C THR A 108 -11.42 -10.62 -8.42
N ALA A 109 -11.02 -9.48 -9.00
CA ALA A 109 -11.30 -9.18 -10.41
C ALA A 109 -10.69 -10.26 -11.30
N SER A 110 -11.54 -10.83 -12.16
CA SER A 110 -11.20 -11.80 -13.21
C SER A 110 -11.20 -11.10 -14.55
#